data_AF-A0A974TCG3-F1
#
_entry.id   AF-A0A974TCG3-F1
#
_cell.length_a   1.000
_cell.length_b   1.000
_cell.length_c   1.000
_cell.angle_alpha   90.00
_cell.angle_beta   90.00
_cell.angle_gamma   90.00
#
_symmetry.space_group_name_H-M   'P 1'
#
loop_
_entity.id
_entity.type
_entity.pdbx_description
1 polymer ?
#
loop_
_entity_poly.entity_id
_entity_poly.type
_entity_poly.pdbx_seq_one_letter_code
_entity_poly.pdbx_strand_id
1 'polypeptide(L)'
;MKPSDRGTRPISRRQLSDQIPTTTIDFMLSDRRNTRAAYRFLRKAIKMMSDYPPASITTDKLASYPKAIGRLQNEGLLPKKVVHRTSKYLNNIIEADHGALKRVIRPTRGFQRMKTASATIKGFEVMRMIRRGHCIQQQLGAIGEIRLVNQLFGLAA
;
A
#
# COMPACT_ATOMS: atom_id res chain seq x y z
N MET A 1 12.14 -60.05 -2.06
CA MET A 1 11.73 -59.44 -0.78
C MET A 1 12.27 -58.01 -0.74
N LYS A 2 11.45 -57.02 -1.15
CA LYS A 2 11.74 -55.58 -1.07
C LYS A 2 10.52 -54.94 -0.39
N PRO A 3 10.65 -54.18 0.71
CA PRO A 3 9.49 -53.65 1.40
C PRO A 3 9.08 -52.26 0.90
N SER A 4 7.75 -52.08 0.90
CA SER A 4 6.97 -50.89 1.27
C SER A 4 7.19 -49.56 0.52
N ASP A 5 6.34 -49.35 -0.47
CA ASP A 5 5.29 -48.33 -0.50
C ASP A 5 5.42 -47.14 0.47
N ARG A 6 5.51 -45.93 -0.09
CA ARG A 6 4.77 -44.74 0.36
C ARG A 6 4.81 -43.70 -0.76
N GLY A 7 3.72 -43.65 -1.52
CA GLY A 7 3.51 -42.62 -2.53
C GLY A 7 3.56 -41.22 -1.94
N THR A 8 4.60 -40.46 -2.28
CA THR A 8 4.62 -39.02 -2.10
C THR A 8 3.79 -38.40 -3.23
N ARG A 9 2.47 -38.39 -3.06
CA ARG A 9 1.57 -37.54 -3.86
C ARG A 9 1.89 -36.07 -3.53
N PRO A 10 1.75 -35.17 -4.52
CA PRO A 10 2.39 -33.86 -4.50
C PRO A 10 1.82 -33.02 -3.36
N ILE A 11 2.65 -32.18 -2.75
CA ILE A 11 2.18 -31.07 -1.93
C ILE A 11 1.37 -30.18 -2.88
N SER A 12 0.07 -30.47 -2.91
CA SER A 12 -0.93 -29.68 -3.60
C SER A 12 -0.75 -28.28 -3.04
N ARG A 13 -0.21 -27.39 -3.88
CA ARG A 13 0.12 -25.98 -3.62
C ARG A 13 -1.15 -25.15 -3.44
N ARG A 14 -2.14 -25.72 -2.73
CA ARG A 14 -3.31 -25.07 -2.15
C ARG A 14 -2.92 -24.14 -0.99
N GLN A 15 -1.64 -24.06 -0.61
CA GLN A 15 -1.11 -23.09 0.36
C GLN A 15 -0.79 -21.71 -0.25
N LEU A 16 -1.10 -21.45 -1.53
CA LEU A 16 -0.95 -20.11 -2.10
C LEU A 16 -2.09 -19.14 -1.72
N SER A 17 -2.88 -19.44 -0.69
CA SER A 17 -3.89 -18.52 -0.14
C SER A 17 -3.32 -17.40 0.72
N ASP A 18 -2.02 -17.45 1.05
CA ASP A 18 -1.34 -16.43 1.86
C ASP A 18 -0.75 -15.28 1.04
N GLN A 19 -1.07 -15.20 -0.25
CA GLN A 19 -0.91 -13.93 -0.96
C GLN A 19 -2.04 -12.99 -0.52
N ILE A 20 -1.92 -12.43 0.69
CA ILE A 20 -2.42 -11.08 0.91
C ILE A 20 -1.73 -10.28 -0.19
N PRO A 21 -2.46 -9.75 -1.18
CA PRO A 21 -1.82 -8.95 -2.21
C PRO A 21 -1.14 -7.81 -1.47
N THR A 22 0.20 -7.80 -1.46
CA THR A 22 1.02 -6.69 -0.96
C THR A 22 0.94 -5.52 -1.94
N THR A 23 -0.26 -5.29 -2.48
CA THR A 23 -0.62 -4.16 -3.29
C THR A 23 -0.71 -3.00 -2.31
N THR A 24 0.33 -2.18 -2.32
CA THR A 24 0.30 -0.90 -1.61
C THR A 24 -0.95 -0.16 -2.04
N ILE A 25 -1.84 0.13 -1.09
CA ILE A 25 -3.13 0.76 -1.38
C ILE A 25 -2.91 2.21 -1.83
N ASP A 26 -2.00 2.93 -1.16
CA ASP A 26 -1.69 4.32 -1.49
C ASP A 26 -0.46 4.84 -0.71
N PHE A 27 0.21 5.86 -1.23
CA PHE A 27 1.21 6.66 -0.51
C PHE A 27 0.72 8.09 -0.31
N MET A 28 0.89 8.62 0.90
CA MET A 28 0.63 10.03 1.19
C MET A 28 1.77 10.64 1.99
N LEU A 29 2.38 11.68 1.42
CA LEU A 29 3.37 12.49 2.10
C LEU A 29 2.69 13.61 2.90
N SER A 30 3.14 13.84 4.13
CA SER A 30 2.65 14.90 5.01
C SER A 30 3.81 15.47 5.81
N ASP A 31 3.81 16.80 6.00
CA ASP A 31 4.81 17.52 6.82
C ASP A 31 4.79 17.07 8.28
N ARG A 32 3.61 16.69 8.78
CA ARG A 32 3.40 16.30 10.17
C ARG A 32 2.63 14.98 10.27
N ARG A 33 3.00 14.17 11.26
CA ARG A 33 2.30 12.94 11.64
C ARG A 33 1.23 13.23 12.70
N ASN A 34 0.22 14.01 12.33
CA ASN A 34 -0.88 14.40 13.22
C ASN A 34 -2.21 13.72 12.85
N THR A 35 -3.24 13.89 13.69
CA THR A 35 -4.58 13.31 13.45
C THR A 35 -5.18 13.78 12.13
N ARG A 36 -4.94 15.02 11.70
CA ARG A 36 -5.44 15.55 10.41
C ARG A 36 -4.82 14.82 9.23
N ALA A 37 -3.52 14.55 9.27
CA ALA A 37 -2.82 13.78 8.25
C ALA A 37 -3.30 12.32 8.23
N ALA A 38 -3.39 11.67 9.39
CA ALA A 38 -3.91 10.31 9.50
C ALA A 38 -5.35 10.19 8.96
N TYR A 39 -6.22 11.14 9.29
CA TYR A 39 -7.58 11.20 8.77
C TYR A 39 -7.61 11.34 7.24
N ARG A 40 -6.84 12.27 6.67
CA ARG A 40 -6.78 12.46 5.21
C ARG A 40 -6.30 11.20 4.49
N PHE A 41 -5.27 10.55 5.03
CA PHE A 41 -4.74 9.31 4.47
C PHE A 41 -5.77 8.18 4.52
N LEU A 42 -6.33 7.90 5.70
CA LEU A 42 -7.33 6.85 5.86
C LEU A 42 -8.57 7.10 5.00
N ARG A 43 -9.05 8.35 4.93
CA ARG A 43 -10.18 8.72 4.06
C ARG A 43 -9.88 8.45 2.58
N LYS A 44 -8.67 8.78 2.12
CA LYS A 44 -8.24 8.51 0.74
C LYS A 44 -8.21 7.01 0.47
N ALA A 45 -7.59 6.24 1.36
CA ALA A 45 -7.51 4.77 1.25
C ALA A 45 -8.90 4.11 1.25
N ILE A 46 -9.80 4.50 2.16
CA ILE A 46 -11.18 3.97 2.23
C ILE A 46 -11.94 4.28 0.94
N LYS A 47 -11.81 5.51 0.39
CA LYS A 47 -12.45 5.88 -0.87
C LYS A 47 -11.96 5.01 -2.03
N MET A 48 -10.66 4.72 -2.08
CA MET A 48 -10.07 3.83 -3.09
C MET A 48 -10.55 2.38 -2.94
N MET A 49 -10.88 1.95 -1.72
CA MET A 49 -11.40 0.61 -1.40
C MET A 49 -12.93 0.59 -1.25
N SER A 50 -13.64 1.51 -1.89
CA SER A 50 -15.09 1.68 -1.67
C SER A 50 -15.90 0.41 -1.98
N ASP A 51 -15.45 -0.42 -2.92
CA ASP A 51 -16.07 -1.70 -3.26
C ASP A 51 -15.84 -2.79 -2.19
N TYR A 52 -14.74 -2.68 -1.42
CA TYR A 52 -14.30 -3.70 -0.46
C TYR A 52 -13.81 -3.03 0.84
N PRO A 53 -14.73 -2.54 1.69
CA PRO A 53 -14.36 -1.87 2.92
C PRO A 53 -13.60 -2.82 3.87
N PRO A 54 -12.54 -2.35 4.55
CA PRO A 54 -11.71 -3.21 5.39
C PRO A 54 -12.46 -3.68 6.64
N ALA A 55 -12.28 -4.95 7.01
CA ALA A 55 -12.82 -5.50 8.26
C ALA A 55 -12.04 -5.03 9.51
N SER A 56 -10.75 -4.72 9.35
CA SER A 56 -9.88 -4.20 10.41
C SER A 56 -8.79 -3.31 9.85
N ILE A 57 -8.36 -2.32 10.62
CA ILE A 57 -7.25 -1.42 10.26
C ILE A 57 -6.10 -1.68 11.23
N THR A 58 -4.92 -1.99 10.71
CA THR A 58 -3.70 -2.10 11.51
C THR A 58 -2.81 -0.89 11.29
N THR A 59 -2.36 -0.25 12.37
CA THR A 59 -1.41 0.88 12.30
C THR A 59 -0.28 0.74 13.32
N ASP A 60 0.69 1.65 13.22
CA ASP A 60 1.63 1.90 14.31
C ASP A 60 0.92 2.42 15.57
N LYS A 61 1.69 2.53 16.67
CA LYS A 61 1.18 2.98 17.97
C LYS A 61 1.03 4.51 18.07
N LEU A 62 0.96 5.26 16.96
CA LEU A 62 0.75 6.71 17.06
C LEU A 62 -0.66 7.03 17.57
N ALA A 63 -0.74 7.95 18.55
CA ALA A 63 -1.99 8.46 19.10
C ALA A 63 -2.87 9.22 18.09
N SER A 64 -2.35 9.54 16.91
CA SER A 64 -3.10 10.19 15.83
C SER A 64 -4.13 9.27 15.18
N TYR A 65 -3.85 7.97 15.07
CA TYR A 65 -4.68 7.01 14.36
C TYR A 65 -6.01 6.71 15.07
N PRO A 66 -6.05 6.39 16.38
CA PRO A 66 -7.31 6.19 17.08
C PRO A 66 -8.26 7.38 16.95
N LYS A 67 -7.73 8.61 17.08
CA LYS A 67 -8.51 9.85 16.92
C LYS A 67 -9.05 10.00 15.49
N ALA A 68 -8.25 9.67 14.48
CA ALA A 68 -8.65 9.75 13.08
C ALA A 68 -9.72 8.70 12.72
N ILE A 69 -9.56 7.46 13.21
CA ILE A 69 -10.51 6.37 13.02
C ILE A 69 -11.84 6.69 13.69
N GLY A 70 -11.82 7.15 14.95
CA GLY A 70 -13.04 7.56 15.65
C GLY A 70 -13.78 8.68 14.91
N ARG A 71 -13.05 9.67 14.37
CA ARG A 71 -13.64 10.72 13.53
C ARG A 71 -14.29 10.13 12.26
N LEU A 72 -13.63 9.21 11.56
CA LEU A 72 -14.20 8.57 10.35
C LEU A 72 -15.44 7.76 10.66
N GLN A 73 -15.49 7.08 11.82
CA GLN A 73 -16.65 6.33 12.27
C GLN A 73 -17.82 7.25 12.64
N ASN A 74 -17.53 8.39 13.27
CA ASN A 74 -18.55 9.40 13.61
C ASN A 74 -19.13 10.09 12.38
N GLU A 75 -18.32 10.30 11.34
CA GLU A 75 -18.76 10.86 10.05
C GLU A 75 -19.46 9.82 9.14
N GLY A 76 -19.58 8.56 9.58
CA GLY A 76 -20.20 7.48 8.78
C GLY A 76 -19.35 6.99 7.60
N LEU A 77 -18.10 7.45 7.47
CA LEU A 77 -17.19 7.06 6.40
C LEU A 77 -16.51 5.70 6.65
N LEU A 78 -16.49 5.24 7.89
CA LEU A 78 -15.98 3.93 8.28
C LEU A 78 -17.00 3.23 9.18
N PRO A 79 -17.35 1.95 8.93
CA PRO A 79 -18.27 1.24 9.80
C PRO A 79 -17.76 1.15 11.25
N LYS A 80 -18.65 1.34 12.23
CA LYS A 80 -18.30 1.22 13.67
C LYS A 80 -17.75 -0.16 14.06
N LYS A 81 -18.09 -1.20 13.29
CA LYS A 81 -17.60 -2.57 13.47
C LYS A 81 -16.11 -2.76 13.10
N VAL A 82 -15.50 -1.81 12.39
CA VAL A 82 -14.10 -1.92 11.98
C VAL A 82 -13.21 -1.80 13.21
N VAL A 83 -12.44 -2.85 13.48
CA VAL A 83 -11.55 -2.92 14.64
C VAL A 83 -10.19 -2.29 14.29
N HIS A 84 -9.75 -1.36 15.11
CA HIS A 84 -8.37 -0.85 15.07
C HIS A 84 -7.44 -1.78 15.85
N ARG A 85 -6.33 -2.19 15.24
CA ARG A 85 -5.33 -3.06 15.84
C ARG A 85 -3.95 -2.40 15.75
N THR A 86 -3.11 -2.68 16.74
CA THR A 86 -1.68 -2.38 16.67
C THR A 86 -0.91 -3.69 16.71
N SER A 87 -0.27 -4.08 15.60
CA SER A 87 0.52 -5.31 15.53
C SER A 87 1.96 -4.97 15.19
N LYS A 88 2.90 -5.32 16.09
CA LYS A 88 4.34 -5.12 15.86
C LYS A 88 4.78 -5.83 14.58
N TYR A 89 4.31 -7.05 14.35
CA TYR A 89 4.68 -7.84 13.17
C TYR A 89 4.22 -7.17 11.86
N LEU A 90 2.94 -6.75 11.79
CA LEU A 90 2.42 -6.07 10.59
C LEU A 90 3.10 -4.71 10.39
N ASN A 91 3.44 -4.01 11.47
CA ASN A 91 4.21 -2.78 11.38
C ASN A 91 5.62 -3.04 10.83
N ASN A 92 6.28 -4.13 11.21
CA ASN A 92 7.57 -4.51 10.65
C ASN A 92 7.50 -4.76 9.14
N ILE A 93 6.39 -5.35 8.62
CA ILE A 93 6.18 -5.52 7.18
C ILE A 93 6.07 -4.16 6.48
N ILE A 94 5.29 -3.23 7.03
CA ILE A 94 5.15 -1.86 6.49
C ILE A 94 6.50 -1.12 6.56
N GLU A 95 7.27 -1.29 7.65
CA GLU A 95 8.59 -0.68 7.78
C GLU A 95 9.61 -1.23 6.79
N ALA A 96 9.57 -2.54 6.52
CA ALA A 96 10.39 -3.19 5.52
C ALA A 96 10.03 -2.68 4.11
N ASP A 97 8.75 -2.51 3.82
CA ASP A 97 8.23 -1.90 2.59
C ASP A 97 8.83 -0.51 2.36
N HIS A 98 8.80 0.32 3.40
CA HIS A 98 9.39 1.66 3.40
C HIS A 98 10.93 1.64 3.37
N GLY A 99 11.57 0.53 3.75
CA GLY A 99 13.02 0.40 3.83
C GLY A 99 13.72 0.63 2.50
N ALA A 100 13.13 0.15 1.40
CA ALA A 100 13.67 0.34 0.05
C ALA A 100 13.71 1.83 -0.34
N LEU A 101 12.60 2.55 -0.12
CA LEU A 101 12.52 3.98 -0.39
C LEU A 101 13.47 4.79 0.52
N LYS A 102 13.55 4.44 1.81
CA LYS A 102 14.49 5.08 2.75
C LYS A 102 15.95 4.91 2.32
N ARG A 103 16.32 3.76 1.74
CA ARG A 103 17.68 3.50 1.26
C ARG A 103 18.07 4.43 0.11
N VAL A 104 17.12 4.77 -0.76
CA VAL A 104 17.35 5.71 -1.87
C VAL A 104 17.44 7.17 -1.38
N ILE A 105 16.64 7.54 -0.37
CA ILE A 105 16.57 8.93 0.13
C ILE A 105 17.71 9.26 1.11
N ARG A 106 18.16 8.29 1.93
CA ARG A 106 19.18 8.54 2.98
C ARG A 106 20.48 9.17 2.47
N PRO A 107 21.06 8.75 1.33
CA PRO A 107 22.27 9.37 0.79
C PRO A 107 22.08 10.83 0.34
N THR A 108 20.86 11.25 0.00
CA THR A 108 20.61 12.58 -0.58
C THR A 108 20.39 13.68 0.47
N ARG A 109 20.68 13.44 1.76
CA ARG A 109 20.35 14.31 2.91
C ARG A 109 18.84 14.63 3.03
N GLY A 110 17.98 13.81 2.43
CA GLY A 110 16.54 14.05 2.39
C GLY A 110 16.12 15.09 1.34
N PHE A 111 14.85 15.50 1.37
CA PHE A 111 14.30 16.48 0.44
C PHE A 111 14.18 17.84 1.11
N GLN A 112 14.65 18.90 0.44
CA GLN A 112 14.50 20.29 0.92
C GLN A 112 13.10 20.86 0.68
N ARG A 113 12.38 20.33 -0.32
CA ARG A 113 11.05 20.82 -0.72
C ARG A 113 10.07 19.65 -0.84
N MET A 114 8.85 19.89 -0.37
CA MET A 114 7.76 18.90 -0.41
C MET A 114 7.34 18.52 -1.83
N LYS A 115 7.38 19.47 -2.78
CA LYS A 115 7.09 19.20 -4.19
C LYS A 115 8.05 18.15 -4.76
N THR A 116 9.35 18.30 -4.50
CA THR A 116 10.38 17.35 -4.92
C THR A 116 10.19 15.99 -4.26
N ALA A 117 9.94 15.96 -2.95
CA ALA A 117 9.67 14.73 -2.22
C ALA A 117 8.48 13.97 -2.79
N SER A 118 7.37 14.68 -3.05
CA SER A 118 6.16 14.11 -3.63
C SER A 118 6.41 13.53 -5.02
N ALA A 119 7.13 14.24 -5.89
CA ALA A 119 7.46 13.76 -7.23
C ALA A 119 8.34 12.51 -7.19
N THR A 120 9.35 12.48 -6.33
CA THR A 120 10.25 11.32 -6.20
C THR A 120 9.54 10.09 -5.64
N ILE A 121 8.70 10.26 -4.61
CA ILE A 121 7.91 9.14 -4.05
C ILE A 121 6.98 8.57 -5.12
N LYS A 122 6.31 9.45 -5.88
CA LYS A 122 5.43 9.04 -6.98
C LYS A 122 6.20 8.28 -8.07
N GLY A 123 7.37 8.76 -8.46
CA GLY A 123 8.26 8.04 -9.39
C GLY A 123 8.67 6.67 -8.87
N PHE A 124 8.99 6.54 -7.58
CA PHE A 124 9.34 5.27 -6.97
C PHE A 124 8.18 4.27 -6.98
N GLU A 125 6.96 4.74 -6.71
CA GLU A 125 5.73 3.94 -6.80
C GLU A 125 5.50 3.43 -8.23
N VAL A 126 5.64 4.30 -9.22
CA VAL A 126 5.56 3.93 -10.65
C VAL A 126 6.59 2.87 -11.01
N MET A 127 7.86 3.07 -10.65
CA MET A 127 8.92 2.08 -10.90
C MET A 127 8.61 0.74 -10.23
N ARG A 128 8.01 0.75 -9.04
CA ARG A 128 7.60 -0.45 -8.32
C ARG A 128 6.46 -1.18 -9.01
N MET A 129 5.44 -0.46 -9.49
CA MET A 129 4.35 -1.03 -10.28
C MET A 129 4.87 -1.66 -11.57
N ILE A 130 5.83 -1.01 -12.25
CA ILE A 130 6.50 -1.54 -13.43
C ILE A 130 7.24 -2.83 -13.11
N ARG A 131 8.12 -2.81 -12.10
CA ARG A 131 8.90 -3.99 -11.71
C ARG A 131 8.03 -5.18 -11.30
N ARG A 132 6.84 -4.94 -10.74
CA ARG A 132 5.88 -5.98 -10.36
C ARG A 132 5.00 -6.47 -11.51
N GLY A 133 5.09 -5.86 -12.69
CA GLY A 133 4.28 -6.24 -13.85
C GLY A 133 2.84 -5.72 -13.82
N HIS A 134 2.51 -4.77 -12.94
CA HIS A 134 1.15 -4.23 -12.80
C HIS A 134 0.73 -3.32 -13.97
N CYS A 135 1.63 -3.02 -14.91
CA CYS A 135 1.37 -2.19 -16.09
C CYS A 135 1.27 -3.00 -17.40
N ILE A 136 1.38 -4.34 -17.34
CA ILE A 136 1.41 -5.22 -18.53
C ILE A 136 0.04 -5.33 -19.23
N GLN A 137 -1.03 -4.74 -18.69
CA GLN A 137 -2.37 -4.81 -19.28
C GLN A 137 -2.79 -3.61 -20.15
N GLN A 138 -1.93 -2.61 -20.37
CA GLN A 138 -2.30 -1.47 -21.24
C GLN A 138 -1.92 -1.75 -22.70
N GLN A 139 -2.84 -1.40 -23.61
CA GLN A 139 -2.74 -1.64 -25.06
C GLN A 139 -1.33 -1.31 -25.59
N LEU A 140 -0.71 -2.26 -26.28
CA LEU A 140 0.58 -2.04 -26.95
C LEU A 140 0.45 -0.91 -28.00
N GLY A 141 1.40 0.02 -28.01
CA GLY A 141 1.45 1.15 -28.95
C GLY A 141 1.47 2.53 -28.26
N ALA A 142 1.91 3.55 -28.99
CA ALA A 142 2.15 4.90 -28.47
C ALA A 142 0.94 5.52 -27.73
N ILE A 143 -0.29 5.23 -28.17
CA ILE A 143 -1.52 5.72 -27.53
C ILE A 143 -1.73 5.09 -26.15
N GLY A 144 -1.47 3.79 -26.00
CA GLY A 144 -1.58 3.09 -24.72
C GLY A 144 -0.49 3.54 -23.74
N GLU A 145 0.72 3.78 -24.23
CA GLU A 145 1.82 4.33 -23.42
C GLU A 145 1.54 5.76 -22.94
N ILE A 146 1.05 6.64 -23.81
CA ILE A 146 0.66 8.02 -23.44
C ILE A 146 -0.46 7.99 -22.39
N ARG A 147 -1.46 7.11 -22.57
CA ARG A 147 -2.56 6.94 -21.61
C ARG A 147 -2.05 6.44 -20.26
N LEU A 148 -1.15 5.45 -20.25
CA LEU A 148 -0.53 4.93 -19.03
C LEU A 148 0.23 6.05 -18.30
N VAL A 149 1.06 6.82 -18.99
CA VAL A 149 1.81 7.93 -18.39
C VAL A 149 0.88 8.99 -17.81
N ASN A 150 -0.16 9.38 -18.56
CA ASN A 150 -1.15 10.34 -18.09
C ASN A 150 -1.91 9.85 -16.85
N GLN A 151 -2.27 8.57 -16.79
CA GLN A 151 -2.91 7.97 -15.61
C GLN A 151 -1.96 7.90 -14.40
N LEU A 152 -0.74 7.43 -14.62
CA LEU A 152 0.27 7.29 -13.56
C LEU A 152 0.64 8.64 -12.95
N PHE A 153 0.82 9.66 -13.79
CA PHE A 153 1.28 10.98 -13.35
C PHE A 153 0.16 12.00 -13.16
N GLY A 154 -1.08 11.72 -13.59
CA GLY A 154 -2.21 12.63 -13.49
C GLY A 154 -2.05 13.88 -14.38
N LEU A 155 -1.45 13.71 -15.56
CA LEU A 155 -1.08 14.82 -16.46
C LEU A 155 -2.20 15.22 -17.42
N ALA A 156 -3.20 14.37 -17.60
CA ALA A 156 -4.41 14.69 -18.34
C ALA A 156 -5.60 14.65 -17.35
N ALA A 157 -6.18 15.82 -17.10
CA ALA A 157 -7.45 16.02 -16.42
C ALA A 157 -8.35 16.83 -17.36
#